data_AF-A0A1F7FIM6-F1
#
_entry.id   AF-A0A1F7FIM6-F1
#
_cell.length_a   1.000
_cell.length_b   1.000
_cell.length_c   1.000
_cell.angle_alpha   90.00
_cell.angle_beta   90.00
_cell.angle_gamma   90.00
#
_symmetry.space_group_name_H-M   'P 1'
#
loop_
_entity.id
_entity.type
_entity.pdbx_description
1 polymer ?
#
loop_
_entity_poly.entity_id
_entity_poly.type
_entity_poly.pdbx_seq_one_letter_code
_entity_poly.pdbx_strand_id
1 'polypeptide(L)'
;MNEKSLGTLVLVVVVGLIIGSVLGQVVGNLLPDSTPRTFLLGSYSPSFGFDNDTFLIDLYVIKIKMGLKFTFNIMGLIGLAISVYLFRWYK
;
A
#
# COMPACT_ATOMS: atom_id res chain seq x y z
N MET A 1 -12.86 30.50 -2.39
CA MET A 1 -12.72 29.43 -1.37
C MET A 1 -12.00 28.29 -2.07
N ASN A 2 -10.66 28.31 -2.04
CA ASN A 2 -9.82 27.48 -2.93
C ASN A 2 -10.18 26.01 -2.78
N GLU A 3 -10.69 25.44 -3.87
CA GLU A 3 -11.12 24.06 -3.99
C GLU A 3 -9.94 23.18 -3.60
N LYS A 4 -9.97 22.69 -2.36
CA LYS A 4 -8.94 21.81 -1.83
C LYS A 4 -8.99 20.57 -2.70
N SER A 5 -8.07 20.46 -3.67
CA SER A 5 -7.99 19.33 -4.59
C SER A 5 -7.91 18.05 -3.79
N LEU A 6 -9.05 17.39 -3.63
CA LEU A 6 -9.16 16.07 -3.02
C LEU A 6 -8.20 15.11 -3.73
N GLY A 7 -7.96 15.32 -5.02
CA GLY A 7 -6.96 14.61 -5.82
C GLY A 7 -5.53 14.75 -5.29
N THR A 8 -5.11 15.94 -4.87
CA THR A 8 -3.77 16.14 -4.30
C THR A 8 -3.62 15.44 -2.95
N LEU A 9 -4.65 15.46 -2.10
CA LEU A 9 -4.63 14.72 -0.83
C LEU A 9 -4.53 13.22 -1.07
N VAL A 10 -5.34 12.68 -1.99
CA VAL A 10 -5.30 11.24 -2.35
C VAL A 10 -3.92 10.86 -2.90
N LEU A 11 -3.34 11.66 -3.80
CA LEU A 11 -2.01 11.42 -4.35
C LEU A 11 -0.94 11.36 -3.25
N VAL A 12 -0.93 12.35 -2.35
CA VAL A 12 0.06 12.42 -1.27
C VAL A 12 -0.07 11.21 -0.35
N VAL A 13 -1.30 10.81 0.01
CA VAL A 13 -1.56 9.61 0.82
C VAL A 13 -1.06 8.34 0.13
N VAL A 14 -1.38 8.16 -1.15
CA VAL A 14 -0.96 6.97 -1.93
C VAL A 14 0.57 6.91 -2.04
N VAL A 15 1.23 8.03 -2.34
CA VAL A 15 2.69 8.09 -2.40
C VAL A 15 3.31 7.80 -1.03
N GLY A 16 2.73 8.32 0.04
CA GLY A 16 3.14 8.04 1.42
C GLY A 16 3.05 6.56 1.79
N LEU A 17 1.95 5.91 1.41
CA LEU A 17 1.76 4.47 1.59
C LEU A 17 2.83 3.66 0.85
N ILE A 18 3.10 4.00 -0.42
CA ILE A 18 4.10 3.29 -1.23
C ILE A 18 5.50 3.46 -0.62
N ILE A 19 5.90 4.70 -0.33
CA ILE A 19 7.23 5.00 0.23
C ILE A 19 7.41 4.33 1.60
N GLY A 20 6.41 4.45 2.50
CA GLY A 20 6.45 3.80 3.81
C GLY A 20 6.54 2.27 3.72
N SER A 21 5.84 1.67 2.76
CA SER A 21 5.88 0.23 2.53
C SER A 21 7.25 -0.23 2.03
N VAL A 22 7.84 0.47 1.05
CA VAL A 22 9.16 0.15 0.49
C VAL A 22 10.26 0.32 1.56
N LEU A 23 10.26 1.44 2.27
CA LEU A 23 11.22 1.67 3.37
C LEU A 23 11.06 0.64 4.48
N GLY A 24 9.82 0.27 4.82
CA GLY A 24 9.52 -0.78 5.77
C GLY A 24 10.08 -2.15 5.39
N GLN A 25 10.03 -2.50 4.11
CA GLN A 25 10.62 -3.74 3.60
C GLN A 25 12.15 -3.70 3.64
N VAL A 26 12.77 -2.57 3.27
CA VAL A 26 14.23 -2.40 3.36
C VAL A 26 14.70 -2.55 4.80
N VAL A 27 14.06 -1.87 5.75
CA VAL A 27 14.38 -1.98 7.18
C VAL A 27 14.08 -3.39 7.71
N GLY A 28 12.96 -3.99 7.32
CA GLY A 28 12.59 -5.35 7.71
C GLY A 28 13.53 -6.44 7.20
N ASN A 29 14.18 -6.23 6.05
CA ASN A 29 15.17 -7.15 5.51
C ASN A 29 16.55 -7.02 6.16
N LEU A 30 16.85 -5.88 6.78
CA LEU A 30 18.07 -5.67 7.57
C LEU A 30 17.94 -6.21 9.00
N LEU A 31 16.71 -6.44 9.47
CA LEU A 31 16.45 -7.00 10.79
C LEU A 31 16.64 -8.53 10.77
N PRO A 32 17.31 -9.11 11.78
CA PRO A 32 17.35 -10.56 11.96
C PRO A 32 15.96 -11.12 12.24
N ASP A 33 15.78 -12.43 12.00
CA ASP A 33 14.52 -13.13 12.27
C ASP A 33 14.13 -13.00 13.74
N SER A 34 13.22 -12.07 13.98
CA SER A 34 12.83 -11.61 15.30
C SER A 34 11.36 -11.23 15.26
N THR A 35 10.68 -11.32 16.40
CA THR A 35 9.28 -10.95 16.55
C THR A 35 8.95 -9.58 15.91
N PRO A 36 9.76 -8.52 16.09
CA PRO A 36 9.52 -7.22 15.43
C PRO A 36 9.57 -7.29 13.91
N ARG A 37 10.43 -8.14 13.31
CA ARG A 37 10.50 -8.31 11.85
C ARG A 37 9.17 -8.79 11.29
N THR A 38 8.57 -9.81 11.92
CA THR A 38 7.28 -10.37 11.51
C THR A 38 6.13 -9.39 11.71
N PHE A 39 6.19 -8.54 12.74
CA PHE A 39 5.21 -7.48 12.93
C PHE A 39 5.35 -6.35 11.90
N LEU A 40 6.58 -5.92 11.58
CA LEU A 40 6.85 -4.84 10.62
C LEU A 40 6.55 -5.25 9.17
N LEU A 41 6.88 -6.48 8.80
CA LEU A 41 6.60 -7.06 7.48
C LEU A 41 5.20 -7.67 7.40
N GLY A 42 4.55 -7.87 8.54
CA GLY A 42 3.18 -8.34 8.67
C GLY A 42 2.26 -7.49 7.80
N SER A 43 1.67 -8.13 6.80
CA SER A 43 0.90 -7.48 5.75
C SER A 43 -0.52 -8.02 5.76
N TYR A 44 -1.47 -7.19 6.19
CA TYR A 44 -2.88 -7.50 6.09
C TYR A 44 -3.37 -7.13 4.69
N SER A 45 -3.77 -8.14 3.91
CA SER A 45 -4.23 -7.92 2.53
C SER A 45 -5.72 -8.21 2.42
N PRO A 46 -6.61 -7.24 2.72
CA PRO A 46 -8.02 -7.41 2.41
C PRO A 46 -8.15 -7.45 0.89
N SER A 47 -8.46 -8.65 0.38
CA SER A 47 -8.77 -8.88 -1.02
C SER A 47 -10.17 -8.32 -1.27
N PHE A 48 -10.24 -7.12 -1.86
CA PHE A 48 -11.52 -6.51 -2.24
C PHE A 48 -11.72 -6.75 -3.74
N GLY A 49 -12.14 -7.97 -4.06
CA GLY A 49 -12.39 -8.41 -5.43
C GLY A 49 -12.24 -9.91 -5.55
N PHE A 50 -13.34 -10.59 -5.88
CA PHE A 50 -13.43 -11.97 -6.38
C PHE A 50 -12.33 -12.90 -5.84
N ASP A 51 -12.42 -13.20 -4.55
CA ASP A 51 -11.43 -13.98 -3.81
C ASP A 51 -11.22 -15.42 -4.31
N ASN A 52 -11.97 -15.88 -5.31
CA ASN A 52 -11.94 -17.27 -5.78
C ASN A 52 -11.85 -17.46 -7.28
N ASP A 53 -11.87 -16.40 -8.08
CA ASP A 53 -11.59 -16.52 -9.51
C ASP A 53 -11.09 -15.18 -9.98
N THR A 54 -9.77 -15.11 -10.15
CA THR A 54 -9.18 -14.14 -11.08
C THR A 54 -10.02 -14.22 -12.34
N PHE A 55 -10.57 -13.10 -12.83
CA PHE A 55 -11.34 -13.09 -14.07
C PHE A 55 -10.38 -13.47 -15.21
N LEU A 56 -10.17 -14.77 -15.38
CA LEU A 56 -9.18 -15.39 -16.25
C LEU A 56 -9.88 -15.60 -17.58
N ILE A 57 -9.76 -14.59 -18.42
CA ILE A 57 -10.14 -14.76 -19.82
C ILE A 57 -8.95 -15.47 -20.48
N ASP A 58 -9.04 -16.80 -20.60
CA ASP A 58 -8.04 -17.64 -21.27
C ASP A 58 -8.45 -17.82 -22.73
N LEU A 59 -7.92 -16.96 -23.61
CA LEU A 59 -8.14 -17.04 -25.07
C LEU A 59 -7.14 -18.00 -25.75
N TYR A 60 -6.51 -18.92 -25.01
CA TYR A 60 -5.43 -19.81 -25.46
C TYR A 60 -4.11 -19.11 -25.80
N VAL A 61 -4.16 -17.91 -26.40
CA VAL A 61 -3.00 -17.09 -26.79
C VAL A 61 -2.77 -15.91 -25.83
N ILE A 62 -3.81 -15.41 -25.19
CA ILE A 62 -3.75 -14.24 -24.31
C ILE A 62 -4.49 -14.57 -23.01
N LYS A 63 -3.81 -14.34 -21.88
CA LYS A 63 -4.37 -14.47 -20.54
C LYS A 63 -4.43 -13.11 -19.88
N ILE A 64 -5.63 -12.63 -19.56
CA ILE A 64 -5.84 -11.36 -18.85
C ILE A 64 -6.20 -11.69 -17.40
N LYS A 65 -5.43 -11.16 -16.45
CA LYS A 65 -5.69 -11.29 -15.01
C LYS A 65 -6.05 -9.92 -14.45
N MET A 66 -7.32 -9.70 -14.10
CA MET A 66 -7.76 -8.49 -13.41
C MET A 66 -8.02 -8.80 -11.93
N GLY A 67 -7.28 -8.14 -11.05
CA GLY A 67 -7.43 -8.25 -9.60
C GLY A 67 -6.80 -7.06 -8.89
N LEU A 68 -7.48 -6.54 -7.87
CA LEU A 68 -7.00 -5.42 -7.05
C LEU A 68 -6.80 -5.92 -5.62
N LYS A 69 -5.53 -6.10 -5.25
CA LYS A 69 -5.15 -6.51 -3.90
C LYS A 69 -4.58 -5.33 -3.15
N PHE A 70 -5.33 -4.82 -2.18
CA PHE A 70 -4.78 -3.84 -1.24
C PHE A 70 -4.01 -4.59 -0.16
N THR A 71 -2.75 -4.22 0.02
CA THR A 71 -1.88 -4.80 1.05
C THR A 71 -1.50 -3.68 2.02
N PHE A 72 -1.93 -3.81 3.26
CA PHE A 72 -1.63 -2.87 4.34
C PHE A 72 -0.63 -3.50 5.31
N ASN A 73 0.55 -2.90 5.43
CA ASN A 73 1.53 -3.24 6.45
C ASN A 73 1.69 -2.09 7.45
N ILE A 74 2.22 -2.37 8.64
CA ILE A 74 2.41 -1.37 9.69
C ILE A 74 3.31 -0.22 9.20
N MET A 75 4.35 -0.53 8.43
CA MET A 75 5.25 0.49 7.88
C MET A 75 4.59 1.37 6.81
N GLY A 76 3.70 0.82 5.98
CA GLY A 76 2.86 1.59 5.08
C GLY A 76 1.91 2.51 5.85
N LEU A 77 1.33 2.02 6.96
CA LEU A 77 0.46 2.83 7.82
C LEU A 77 1.23 4.00 8.48
N ILE A 78 2.47 3.77 8.89
CA ILE A 78 3.36 4.82 9.38
C ILE A 78 3.66 5.83 8.27
N GLY A 79 3.97 5.35 7.04
CA GLY A 79 4.17 6.22 5.88
C GLY A 79 2.93 7.06 5.52
N LEU A 80 1.73 6.49 5.67
CA LEU A 80 0.47 7.21 5.53
C LEU A 80 0.31 8.29 6.60
N ALA A 81 0.57 7.96 7.86
CA ALA A 81 0.49 8.92 8.96
C ALA A 81 1.46 10.10 8.76
N ILE A 82 2.71 9.82 8.35
CA ILE A 82 3.72 10.83 8.02
C ILE A 82 3.26 11.67 6.84
N SER A 83 2.74 11.05 5.79
CA SER A 83 2.28 11.76 4.60
C SER A 83 1.11 12.71 4.88
N VAL A 84 0.13 12.25 5.65
CA VAL A 84 -0.99 13.10 6.13
C VAL A 84 -0.46 14.23 7.00
N TYR A 85 0.52 13.95 7.87
CA TYR A 85 1.13 14.96 8.73
C TYR A 85 1.88 16.02 7.91
N LEU A 86 2.72 15.61 6.96
CA LEU A 86 3.43 16.51 6.04
C LEU A 86 2.47 17.36 5.22
N PHE A 87 1.40 16.76 4.69
CA PHE A 87 0.37 17.50 3.96
C PHE A 87 -0.35 18.53 4.82
N ARG A 88 -0.54 18.25 6.12
CA ARG A 88 -1.13 19.21 7.05
C ARG A 88 -0.16 20.28 7.51
N TRP A 89 1.14 20.01 7.53
CA TRP A 89 2.17 20.97 7.92
C TRP A 89 2.58 21.91 6.77
N TYR A 90 2.56 21.43 5.53
CA TYR A 90 2.88 22.22 4.33
C TYR A 90 1.69 23.09 3.85
N LYS A 91 0.54 22.96 4.49
CA LYS A 91 -0.70 23.65 4.17
C LYS A 91 -1.08 24.63 5.27
#